data_AF-A0A2I8VMK1-F1
#
_entry.id   AF-A0A2I8VMK1-F1
#
_cell.length_a   1.000
_cell.length_b   1.000
_cell.length_c   1.000
_cell.angle_alpha   90.00
_cell.angle_beta   90.00
_cell.angle_gamma   90.00
#
_symmetry.space_group_name_H-M   'P 1'
#
loop_
_entity.id
_entity.type
_entity.pdbx_description
1 polymer ?
#
loop_
_entity_poly.entity_id
_entity_poly.type
_entity_poly.pdbx_seq_one_letter_code
_entity_poly.pdbx_strand_id
1 'polypeptide(L)'
;MARRPLLALLLVFVVAGCLGAPSGTQPAPTTATGTPEQPSTPTATPTSTTTATPPPTPPATTTPTTPGSPTANNTVDYAALSATQQRAFDRAVDGGVQFVDDSALDSPYVGDDYFARDAADPFQSYDYVRKNGTHYRVSYEESGGQGLATYGIRATERGPPDDASVVVLDNLSTEVREPVRWAIENGSYGVPAGKWYSLPQVFDRFEYVRVSDDTYRISVVYGDLIADALHVARTEGTTTPASDRDTRN
;
A
#
# COMPACT_ATOMS: atom_id res chain seq x y z
N MET A 1 -18.52 7.77 -37.51
CA MET A 1 -19.44 8.85 -37.10
C MET A 1 -20.58 8.26 -36.27
N ALA A 2 -20.60 8.48 -34.96
CA ALA A 2 -21.77 8.34 -34.07
C ALA A 2 -21.39 8.84 -32.66
N ARG A 3 -21.62 10.13 -32.39
CA ARG A 3 -22.58 10.70 -31.41
C ARG A 3 -22.38 10.24 -29.95
N ARG A 4 -21.65 11.07 -29.18
CA ARG A 4 -21.56 11.09 -27.72
C ARG A 4 -22.80 11.76 -27.10
N PRO A 5 -23.42 11.24 -26.04
CA PRO A 5 -24.38 12.00 -25.26
C PRO A 5 -23.68 12.87 -24.21
N LEU A 6 -24.09 14.14 -24.21
CA LEU A 6 -23.71 15.21 -23.29
C LEU A 6 -24.46 15.00 -21.97
N LEU A 7 -23.77 14.76 -20.85
CA LEU A 7 -24.41 14.74 -19.54
C LEU A 7 -24.29 16.13 -18.91
N ALA A 8 -25.45 16.75 -18.66
CA ALA A 8 -25.58 18.09 -18.11
C ALA A 8 -25.34 18.08 -16.59
N LEU A 9 -24.41 18.93 -16.15
CA LEU A 9 -24.11 19.23 -14.76
C LEU A 9 -25.16 20.23 -14.24
N LEU A 10 -26.02 19.81 -13.32
CA LEU A 10 -26.95 20.71 -12.62
C LEU A 10 -26.35 21.08 -11.26
N LEU A 11 -25.99 22.34 -11.11
CA LEU A 11 -25.35 22.92 -9.94
C LEU A 11 -26.37 23.81 -9.22
N VAL A 12 -26.74 23.44 -7.99
CA VAL A 12 -27.68 24.21 -7.15
C VAL A 12 -26.91 24.83 -6.00
N PHE A 13 -26.64 26.14 -6.11
CA PHE A 13 -26.19 26.98 -5.00
C PHE A 13 -27.42 27.44 -4.20
N VAL A 14 -27.52 27.05 -2.93
CA VAL A 14 -28.40 27.72 -1.96
C VAL A 14 -27.54 28.58 -1.05
N VAL A 15 -27.56 29.88 -1.31
CA VAL A 15 -27.03 30.92 -0.43
C VAL A 15 -28.17 31.33 0.51
N ALA A 16 -28.02 31.05 1.81
CA ALA A 16 -28.88 31.61 2.84
C ALA A 16 -27.98 32.30 3.88
N GLY A 17 -27.95 33.62 3.81
CA GLY A 17 -27.30 34.46 4.80
C GLY A 17 -28.09 34.52 6.10
N CYS A 18 -27.37 34.73 7.20
CA CYS A 18 -27.94 35.24 8.44
C CYS A 18 -27.02 36.33 8.98
N LEU A 19 -27.35 37.58 8.64
CA LEU A 19 -26.91 38.76 9.36
C LEU A 19 -27.70 38.83 10.67
N GLY A 20 -27.03 38.79 11.81
CA GLY A 20 -27.65 38.91 13.13
C GLY A 20 -26.69 39.50 14.15
N ALA A 21 -26.55 40.83 14.12
CA ALA A 21 -25.97 41.59 15.23
C ALA A 21 -27.03 41.86 16.29
N PRO A 22 -26.68 41.74 17.59
CA PRO A 22 -27.27 42.61 18.58
C PRO A 22 -26.20 43.39 19.37
N SER A 23 -26.39 44.70 19.36
CA SER A 23 -25.85 45.68 20.30
C SER A 23 -26.22 45.31 21.74
N GLY A 24 -25.28 45.42 22.68
CA GLY A 24 -25.60 45.22 24.08
C GLY A 24 -24.45 45.48 25.06
N THR A 25 -24.43 46.70 25.59
CA THR A 25 -24.03 47.04 26.98
C THR A 25 -22.65 46.61 27.47
N GLN A 26 -21.73 47.58 27.44
CA GLN A 26 -20.52 47.65 28.26
C GLN A 26 -20.87 47.82 29.75
N PRO A 27 -20.51 46.86 30.64
CA PRO A 27 -20.58 47.06 32.08
C PRO A 27 -19.42 47.92 32.57
N ALA A 28 -19.69 48.69 33.62
CA ALA A 28 -18.74 49.55 34.32
C ALA A 28 -17.55 48.77 34.93
N PRO A 29 -16.39 49.41 35.13
CA PRO A 29 -15.26 48.78 35.82
C PRO A 29 -15.56 48.65 37.31
N THR A 30 -15.79 47.42 37.79
CA THR A 30 -15.79 47.10 39.21
C THR A 30 -14.36 46.82 39.66
N THR A 31 -13.84 47.72 40.50
CA THR A 31 -12.58 47.53 41.23
C THR A 31 -12.78 46.41 42.26
N ALA A 32 -12.31 45.20 41.92
CA ALA A 32 -12.23 44.08 42.85
C ALA A 32 -10.88 44.11 43.56
N THR A 33 -10.90 44.39 44.87
CA THR A 33 -9.78 44.17 45.78
C THR A 33 -9.60 42.67 45.97
N GLY A 34 -8.67 42.08 45.23
CA GLY A 34 -8.29 40.67 45.35
C GLY A 34 -7.29 40.44 46.48
N THR A 35 -7.68 39.56 47.40
CA THR A 35 -6.90 38.90 48.45
C THR A 35 -5.58 38.31 47.92
N PRO A 36 -4.46 38.37 48.68
CA PRO A 36 -3.21 37.76 48.24
C PRO A 36 -3.34 36.24 48.09
N GLU A 37 -3.09 35.76 46.88
CA GLU A 37 -3.13 34.35 46.49
C GLU A 37 -1.89 33.61 47.01
N GLN A 38 -2.13 32.52 47.73
CA GLN A 38 -1.10 31.67 48.31
C GLN A 38 -0.40 30.86 47.21
N PRO A 39 0.95 30.73 47.23
CA PRO A 39 1.68 29.98 46.21
C PRO A 39 1.37 28.48 46.30
N SER A 40 0.71 27.96 45.27
CA SER A 40 0.46 26.53 45.10
C SER A 40 1.74 25.82 44.63
N THR A 41 2.23 24.89 45.42
CA THR A 41 3.34 23.98 45.06
C THR A 41 2.98 23.14 43.83
N PRO A 42 3.90 22.96 42.86
CA PRO A 42 3.64 22.14 41.67
C PRO A 42 3.58 20.66 42.06
N THR A 43 2.43 20.03 41.86
CA THR A 43 2.26 18.58 41.97
C THR A 43 2.87 17.95 40.72
N ALA A 44 3.98 17.22 40.88
CA ALA A 44 4.60 16.45 39.82
C ALA A 44 3.62 15.38 39.30
N THR A 45 3.17 15.54 38.06
CA THR A 45 2.39 14.52 37.36
C THR A 45 3.32 13.36 36.97
N PRO A 46 3.02 12.11 37.36
CA PRO A 46 3.85 10.97 36.99
C PRO A 46 3.84 10.78 35.47
N THR A 47 5.02 10.78 34.85
CA THR A 47 5.20 10.47 33.44
C THR A 47 4.99 8.97 33.22
N SER A 48 3.85 8.60 32.63
CA SER A 48 3.58 7.24 32.18
C SER A 48 4.62 6.81 31.15
N THR A 49 5.54 5.94 31.55
CA THR A 49 6.52 5.34 30.64
C THR A 49 5.81 4.19 29.91
N THR A 50 5.48 4.40 28.64
CA THR A 50 4.96 3.33 27.79
C THR A 50 6.08 2.32 27.54
N THR A 51 6.00 1.17 28.20
CA THR A 51 6.87 0.03 27.91
C THR A 51 6.64 -0.39 26.46
N ALA A 52 7.63 -0.18 25.59
CA ALA A 52 7.58 -0.63 24.22
C ALA A 52 7.47 -2.16 24.19
N THR A 53 6.37 -2.67 23.64
CA THR A 53 6.22 -4.09 23.33
C THR A 53 7.32 -4.46 22.32
N PRO A 54 8.14 -5.50 22.57
CA PRO A 54 9.14 -5.92 21.61
C PRO A 54 8.45 -6.29 20.28
N PRO A 55 9.10 -6.02 19.13
CA PRO A 55 8.56 -6.41 17.84
C PRO A 55 8.31 -7.93 17.82
N PRO A 56 7.24 -8.39 17.15
CA PRO A 56 6.94 -9.82 17.09
C PRO A 56 8.14 -10.59 16.52
N THR A 57 8.47 -11.71 17.16
CA THR A 57 9.47 -12.65 16.63
C THR A 57 9.01 -13.14 15.25
N PRO A 58 9.84 -13.04 14.20
CA PRO A 58 9.46 -13.54 12.89
C PRO A 58 9.11 -15.03 12.97
N PRO A 59 8.07 -15.50 12.24
CA PRO A 59 7.73 -16.91 12.19
C PRO A 59 8.94 -17.73 11.71
N ALA A 60 9.08 -18.94 12.24
CA ALA A 60 10.15 -19.84 11.84
C ALA A 60 10.08 -20.11 10.33
N THR A 61 11.14 -19.75 9.62
CA THR A 61 11.28 -20.01 8.18
C THR A 61 11.30 -21.53 7.96
N THR A 62 10.27 -22.07 7.33
CA THR A 62 10.28 -23.46 6.85
C THR A 62 11.31 -23.59 5.74
N THR A 63 12.28 -24.47 5.90
CA THR A 63 13.26 -24.73 4.84
C THR A 63 12.55 -25.39 3.65
N PRO A 64 12.61 -24.83 2.44
CA PRO A 64 11.95 -25.44 1.28
C PRO A 64 12.59 -26.80 0.98
N THR A 65 11.77 -27.85 1.02
CA THR A 65 12.20 -29.19 0.61
C THR A 65 12.42 -29.16 -0.91
N THR A 66 13.57 -29.64 -1.39
CA THR A 66 13.77 -29.77 -2.83
C THR A 66 12.78 -30.81 -3.38
N PRO A 67 11.94 -30.46 -4.37
CA PRO A 67 11.00 -31.41 -4.96
C PRO A 67 11.71 -32.64 -5.52
N GLY A 68 11.06 -33.80 -5.43
CA GLY A 68 11.51 -35.01 -6.11
C GLY A 68 11.41 -34.89 -7.64
N SER A 69 11.77 -35.96 -8.37
CA SER A 69 11.64 -35.99 -9.84
C SER A 69 10.19 -35.73 -10.31
N PRO A 70 9.99 -35.24 -11.55
CA PRO A 70 8.65 -35.05 -12.11
C PRO A 70 7.85 -36.36 -12.15
N THR A 71 6.61 -36.29 -11.68
CA THR A 71 5.61 -37.36 -11.70
C THR A 71 4.26 -36.82 -12.16
N ALA A 72 3.30 -37.68 -12.49
CA ALA A 72 1.96 -37.25 -12.87
C ALA A 72 1.23 -36.46 -11.76
N ASN A 73 1.58 -36.68 -10.48
CA ASN A 73 0.88 -36.06 -9.35
C ASN A 73 1.42 -34.68 -8.97
N ASN A 74 2.67 -34.38 -9.33
CA ASN A 74 3.31 -33.08 -9.06
C ASN A 74 3.66 -32.30 -10.33
N THR A 75 3.08 -32.69 -11.47
CA THR A 75 3.26 -32.01 -12.75
C THR A 75 1.91 -31.60 -13.33
N VAL A 76 1.78 -30.32 -13.70
CA VAL A 76 0.65 -29.82 -14.49
C VAL A 76 1.04 -29.65 -15.96
N ASP A 77 0.14 -30.00 -16.87
CA ASP A 77 0.36 -29.75 -18.29
C ASP A 77 0.17 -28.27 -18.60
N TYR A 78 1.12 -27.66 -19.33
CA TYR A 78 1.04 -26.25 -19.74
C TYR A 78 -0.27 -25.93 -20.48
N ALA A 79 -0.76 -26.86 -21.31
CA ALA A 79 -2.00 -26.70 -22.05
C ALA A 79 -3.26 -26.70 -21.16
N ALA A 80 -3.16 -27.18 -19.91
CA ALA A 80 -4.25 -27.15 -18.94
C ALA A 80 -4.30 -25.80 -18.16
N LEU A 81 -3.25 -24.99 -18.24
CA LEU A 81 -3.20 -23.66 -17.64
C LEU A 81 -4.10 -22.68 -18.41
N SER A 82 -4.69 -21.71 -17.70
CA SER A 82 -5.42 -20.60 -18.32
C SER A 82 -4.47 -19.70 -19.14
N ALA A 83 -5.02 -18.88 -20.04
CA ALA A 83 -4.19 -17.96 -20.84
C ALA A 83 -3.37 -16.98 -19.98
N THR A 84 -3.86 -16.57 -18.80
CA THR A 84 -3.10 -15.72 -17.87
C THR A 84 -2.01 -16.50 -17.17
N GLN A 85 -2.29 -17.71 -16.69
CA GLN A 85 -1.30 -18.61 -16.08
C GLN A 85 -0.19 -18.99 -17.07
N GLN A 86 -0.54 -19.24 -18.33
CA GLN A 86 0.41 -19.49 -19.41
C GLN A 86 1.35 -18.31 -19.64
N ARG A 87 0.82 -17.08 -19.68
CA ARG A 87 1.63 -15.85 -19.80
C ARG A 87 2.55 -15.64 -18.60
N ALA A 88 2.06 -15.87 -17.38
CA ALA A 88 2.85 -15.77 -16.17
C ALA A 88 4.00 -16.79 -16.18
N PHE A 89 3.72 -18.05 -16.54
CA PHE A 89 4.74 -19.09 -16.69
C PHE A 89 5.78 -18.70 -17.74
N ASP A 90 5.36 -18.23 -18.92
CA ASP A 90 6.27 -17.86 -20.01
C ASP A 90 7.20 -16.70 -19.62
N ARG A 91 6.66 -15.68 -18.95
CA ARG A 91 7.47 -14.58 -18.40
C ARG A 91 8.42 -15.08 -17.30
N ALA A 92 7.98 -16.02 -16.48
CA ALA A 92 8.78 -16.55 -15.39
C ALA A 92 9.98 -17.37 -15.88
N VAL A 93 9.87 -18.00 -17.06
CA VAL A 93 10.99 -18.66 -17.76
C VAL A 93 12.07 -17.64 -18.17
N ASP A 94 11.69 -16.41 -18.51
CA ASP A 94 12.61 -15.37 -18.99
C ASP A 94 13.27 -14.54 -17.88
N GLY A 95 12.68 -14.48 -16.68
CA GLY A 95 13.24 -13.66 -15.59
C GLY A 95 12.51 -13.68 -14.25
N GLY A 96 11.60 -14.64 -14.02
CA GLY A 96 10.68 -14.62 -12.89
C GLY A 96 9.50 -13.65 -13.07
N VAL A 97 8.43 -13.87 -12.31
CA VAL A 97 7.25 -12.97 -12.26
C VAL A 97 6.78 -12.79 -10.83
N GLN A 98 5.95 -11.77 -10.63
CA GLN A 98 5.38 -11.46 -9.33
C GLN A 98 3.87 -11.52 -9.36
N PHE A 99 3.27 -11.84 -8.21
CA PHE A 99 1.83 -11.88 -8.03
C PHE A 99 1.39 -10.97 -6.90
N VAL A 100 0.34 -10.19 -7.16
CA VAL A 100 -0.19 -9.20 -6.23
C VAL A 100 -1.72 -9.25 -6.23
N ASP A 101 -2.34 -8.64 -5.23
CA ASP A 101 -3.79 -8.47 -5.23
C ASP A 101 -4.23 -7.56 -6.37
N ASP A 102 -5.46 -7.76 -6.87
CA ASP A 102 -6.02 -7.02 -8.02
C ASP A 102 -5.93 -5.50 -7.84
N SER A 103 -6.07 -5.00 -6.61
CA SER A 103 -5.99 -3.58 -6.28
C SER A 103 -4.63 -2.94 -6.59
N ALA A 104 -3.55 -3.74 -6.61
CA ALA A 104 -2.23 -3.25 -6.98
C ALA A 104 -2.02 -3.21 -8.50
N LEU A 105 -2.72 -4.05 -9.28
CA LEU A 105 -2.58 -4.10 -10.73
C LEU A 105 -3.11 -2.85 -11.44
N ASP A 106 -4.08 -2.16 -10.82
CA ASP A 106 -4.57 -0.87 -11.32
C ASP A 106 -3.56 0.27 -11.14
N SER A 107 -2.44 0.02 -10.44
CA SER A 107 -1.41 1.03 -10.24
C SER A 107 -0.59 1.25 -11.51
N PRO A 108 -0.39 2.50 -11.97
CA PRO A 108 0.47 2.80 -13.11
C PRO A 108 1.97 2.60 -12.80
N TYR A 109 2.32 2.25 -11.55
CA TYR A 109 3.69 1.95 -11.12
C TYR A 109 3.97 0.45 -11.02
N VAL A 110 2.95 -0.38 -11.27
CA VAL A 110 3.05 -1.84 -11.31
C VAL A 110 3.15 -2.24 -12.78
N GLY A 111 4.26 -2.90 -13.14
CA GLY A 111 4.59 -3.23 -14.54
C GLY A 111 3.95 -4.52 -15.05
N ASP A 112 4.25 -4.85 -16.31
CA ASP A 112 3.70 -6.03 -17.00
C ASP A 112 4.16 -7.39 -16.45
N ASP A 113 5.15 -7.40 -15.55
CA ASP A 113 5.67 -8.61 -14.90
C ASP A 113 4.91 -8.97 -13.61
N TYR A 114 3.84 -8.22 -13.29
CA TYR A 114 2.91 -8.50 -12.21
C TYR A 114 1.63 -9.14 -12.72
N PHE A 115 1.14 -10.14 -12.00
CA PHE A 115 -0.10 -10.86 -12.27
C PHE A 115 -1.00 -10.86 -11.03
N ALA A 116 -2.28 -11.14 -11.24
CA ALA A 116 -3.24 -11.33 -10.15
C ALA A 116 -2.86 -12.58 -9.34
N ARG A 117 -3.01 -12.52 -8.02
CA ARG A 117 -2.61 -13.59 -7.09
C ARG A 117 -3.25 -14.96 -7.37
N ASP A 118 -4.48 -14.99 -7.86
CA ASP A 118 -5.18 -16.21 -8.27
C ASP A 118 -4.54 -16.90 -9.49
N ALA A 119 -3.80 -16.15 -10.32
CA ALA A 119 -3.02 -16.73 -11.41
C ALA A 119 -1.85 -17.60 -10.90
N ALA A 120 -1.51 -17.55 -9.61
CA ALA A 120 -0.48 -18.39 -9.02
C ALA A 120 -0.96 -19.79 -8.61
N ASP A 121 -2.27 -20.03 -8.51
CA ASP A 121 -2.85 -21.25 -7.89
C ASP A 121 -2.23 -22.58 -8.37
N PRO A 122 -2.00 -22.80 -9.69
CA PRO A 122 -1.39 -24.04 -10.15
C PRO A 122 0.07 -24.18 -9.67
N PHE A 123 0.80 -23.08 -9.57
CA PHE A 123 2.22 -23.10 -9.20
C PHE A 123 2.43 -23.26 -7.69
N GLN A 124 1.39 -23.05 -6.88
CA GLN A 124 1.37 -23.42 -5.47
C GLN A 124 1.15 -24.92 -5.26
N SER A 125 0.44 -25.56 -6.20
CA SER A 125 -0.01 -26.95 -6.07
C SER A 125 0.91 -27.97 -6.74
N TYR A 126 1.66 -27.55 -7.76
CA TYR A 126 2.50 -28.41 -8.58
C TYR A 126 3.95 -27.95 -8.56
N ASP A 127 4.89 -28.89 -8.48
CA ASP A 127 6.33 -28.63 -8.51
C ASP A 127 6.87 -28.45 -9.94
N TYR A 128 6.13 -28.93 -10.94
CA TYR A 128 6.54 -28.94 -12.33
C TYR A 128 5.42 -28.52 -13.29
N VAL A 129 5.83 -27.88 -14.38
CA VAL A 129 4.99 -27.65 -15.57
C VAL A 129 5.59 -28.40 -16.74
N ARG A 130 4.78 -29.18 -17.47
CA ARG A 130 5.18 -29.85 -18.71
C ARG A 130 4.76 -29.05 -19.93
N LYS A 131 5.73 -28.55 -20.70
CA LYS A 131 5.52 -27.81 -21.95
C LYS A 131 6.30 -28.50 -23.08
N ASN A 132 5.60 -28.94 -24.12
CA ASN A 132 6.18 -29.62 -25.29
C ASN A 132 7.08 -30.83 -24.89
N GLY A 133 6.61 -31.64 -23.93
CA GLY A 133 7.35 -32.81 -23.42
C GLY A 133 8.54 -32.48 -22.51
N THR A 134 8.90 -31.20 -22.37
CA THR A 134 9.95 -30.75 -21.44
C THR A 134 9.31 -30.40 -20.10
N HIS A 135 9.93 -30.85 -19.00
CA HIS A 135 9.55 -30.45 -17.65
C HIS A 135 10.32 -29.20 -17.25
N TYR A 136 9.61 -28.29 -16.60
CA TYR A 136 10.16 -27.10 -15.98
C TYR A 136 9.81 -27.17 -14.51
N ARG A 137 10.82 -27.03 -13.66
CA ARG A 137 10.63 -26.89 -12.23
C ARG A 137 10.09 -25.50 -11.95
N VAL A 138 9.02 -25.42 -11.17
CA VAL A 138 8.50 -24.17 -10.65
C VAL A 138 8.90 -24.03 -9.19
N SER A 139 9.17 -22.80 -8.76
CA SER A 139 9.41 -22.44 -7.37
C SER A 139 8.52 -21.24 -7.07
N TYR A 140 7.49 -21.46 -6.27
CA TYR A 140 6.60 -20.43 -5.78
C TYR A 140 7.02 -20.01 -4.37
N GLU A 141 7.16 -18.71 -4.15
CA GLU A 141 7.57 -18.13 -2.88
C GLU A 141 6.52 -17.13 -2.42
N GLU A 142 5.73 -17.52 -1.42
CA GLU A 142 4.79 -16.62 -0.75
C GLU A 142 5.56 -15.51 -0.06
N SER A 143 5.19 -14.26 -0.35
CA SER A 143 5.92 -13.07 0.11
C SER A 143 7.42 -13.06 -0.24
N GLY A 144 7.84 -13.77 -1.28
CA GLY A 144 9.24 -13.80 -1.77
C GLY A 144 9.55 -12.73 -2.84
N GLY A 145 8.53 -12.03 -3.31
CA GLY A 145 8.64 -11.02 -4.35
C GLY A 145 9.04 -9.63 -3.84
N GLN A 146 8.88 -8.64 -4.71
CA GLN A 146 9.20 -7.26 -4.39
C GLN A 146 8.13 -6.65 -3.48
N GLY A 147 8.58 -5.86 -2.50
CA GLY A 147 7.70 -5.00 -1.72
C GLY A 147 7.17 -3.84 -2.55
N LEU A 148 5.85 -3.71 -2.62
CA LEU A 148 5.13 -2.57 -3.16
C LEU A 148 4.58 -1.75 -1.99
N ALA A 149 5.23 -0.63 -1.71
CA ALA A 149 4.76 0.25 -0.69
C ALA A 149 3.57 1.10 -1.16
N THR A 150 2.70 1.42 -0.21
CA THR A 150 1.51 2.27 -0.32
C THR A 150 1.51 3.26 0.83
N TYR A 151 0.87 4.41 0.65
CA TYR A 151 0.57 5.29 1.77
C TYR A 151 -0.75 6.01 1.57
N GLY A 152 -1.36 6.39 2.67
CA GLY A 152 -2.57 7.21 2.71
C GLY A 152 -2.34 8.44 3.56
N ILE A 153 -2.84 9.58 3.11
CA ILE A 153 -2.92 10.81 3.90
C ILE A 153 -4.33 10.86 4.46
N ARG A 154 -4.46 11.02 5.78
CA ARG A 154 -5.73 11.27 6.45
C ARG A 154 -5.70 12.67 7.04
N ALA A 155 -6.78 13.42 6.82
CA ALA A 155 -6.98 14.71 7.45
C ALA A 155 -8.11 14.59 8.47
N THR A 156 -7.92 15.18 9.65
CA THR A 156 -8.95 15.23 10.68
C THR A 156 -8.99 16.65 11.24
N GLU A 157 -10.15 17.29 11.17
CA GLU A 157 -10.34 18.62 11.73
C GLU A 157 -10.08 18.57 13.25
N ARG A 158 -9.07 19.30 13.70
CA ARG A 158 -8.63 19.28 15.09
C ARG A 158 -7.78 20.52 15.39
N GLY A 159 -8.13 21.20 16.47
CA GLY A 159 -7.30 22.28 17.01
C GLY A 159 -5.88 21.80 17.34
N PRO A 160 -4.84 22.55 16.95
CA PRO A 160 -3.46 22.22 17.31
C PRO A 160 -3.22 22.52 18.80
N PRO A 161 -2.34 21.76 19.49
CA PRO A 161 -1.81 22.21 20.78
C PRO A 161 -0.99 23.49 20.62
N ASP A 162 -0.75 24.22 21.72
CA ASP A 162 -0.10 25.53 21.71
C ASP A 162 1.32 25.51 21.10
N ASP A 163 2.01 24.38 21.14
CA ASP A 163 3.38 24.17 20.66
C ASP A 163 3.46 23.46 19.30
N ALA A 164 2.34 23.12 18.66
CA ALA A 164 2.37 22.41 17.39
C ALA A 164 2.85 23.29 16.22
N SER A 165 3.63 22.66 15.33
CA SER A 165 3.96 23.21 14.03
C SER A 165 2.73 23.19 13.11
N VAL A 166 2.25 24.38 12.76
CA VAL A 166 1.12 24.58 11.84
C VAL A 166 1.63 25.22 10.55
N VAL A 167 1.35 24.57 9.42
CA VAL A 167 1.69 25.10 8.08
C VAL A 167 0.42 25.50 7.35
N VAL A 168 0.44 26.65 6.66
CA VAL A 168 -0.69 27.05 5.80
C VAL A 168 -0.67 26.20 4.53
N LEU A 169 -1.81 25.65 4.12
CA LEU A 169 -1.92 24.76 2.95
C LEU A 169 -1.30 25.37 1.68
N ASP A 170 -1.52 26.66 1.45
CA ASP A 170 -1.00 27.37 0.27
C ASP A 170 0.51 27.61 0.29
N ASN A 171 1.17 27.37 1.42
CA ASN A 171 2.63 27.41 1.53
C ASN A 171 3.26 26.05 1.20
N LEU A 172 2.48 24.97 1.06
CA LEU A 172 2.98 23.66 0.62
C LEU A 172 3.28 23.68 -0.89
N SER A 173 4.25 22.88 -1.33
CA SER A 173 4.52 22.67 -2.75
C SER A 173 3.32 22.03 -3.45
N THR A 174 3.12 22.27 -4.75
CA THR A 174 1.97 21.72 -5.50
C THR A 174 1.86 20.20 -5.38
N GLU A 175 2.99 19.50 -5.38
CA GLU A 175 3.06 18.04 -5.25
C GLU A 175 2.48 17.53 -3.92
N VAL A 176 2.62 18.30 -2.84
CA VAL A 176 2.11 17.96 -1.51
C VAL A 176 0.70 18.52 -1.30
N ARG A 177 0.47 19.74 -1.80
CA ARG A 177 -0.74 20.52 -1.60
C ARG A 177 -1.97 19.82 -2.13
N GLU A 178 -1.93 19.27 -3.34
CA GLU A 178 -3.09 18.62 -3.94
C GLU A 178 -3.51 17.33 -3.19
N PRO A 179 -2.59 16.40 -2.86
CA PRO A 179 -2.90 15.27 -1.98
C PRO A 179 -3.49 15.66 -0.62
N VAL A 180 -2.92 16.68 0.04
CA VAL A 180 -3.41 17.15 1.34
C VAL A 180 -4.78 17.80 1.21
N ARG A 181 -4.99 18.66 0.21
CA ARG A 181 -6.30 19.27 -0.08
C ARG A 181 -7.35 18.19 -0.30
N TRP A 182 -7.04 17.20 -1.14
CA TRP A 182 -7.95 16.08 -1.39
C TRP A 182 -8.30 15.33 -0.10
N ALA A 183 -7.31 15.06 0.76
CA ALA A 183 -7.53 14.41 2.04
C ALA A 183 -8.40 15.25 2.99
N ILE A 184 -8.27 16.57 2.97
CA ILE A 184 -9.11 17.49 3.75
C ILE A 184 -10.56 17.45 3.24
N GLU A 185 -10.77 17.49 1.93
CA GLU A 185 -12.10 17.51 1.31
C GLU A 185 -12.83 16.16 1.41
N ASN A 186 -12.11 15.04 1.33
CA ASN A 186 -12.67 13.69 1.23
C ASN A 186 -12.39 12.81 2.46
N GLY A 187 -11.74 13.36 3.49
CA GLY A 187 -11.27 12.66 4.69
C GLY A 187 -9.96 11.87 4.50
N SER A 188 -9.65 11.43 3.28
CA SER A 188 -8.37 10.77 2.98
C SER A 188 -7.97 10.85 1.51
N TYR A 189 -6.68 10.66 1.26
CA TYR A 189 -6.09 10.50 -0.06
C TYR A 189 -5.18 9.27 -0.06
N GLY A 190 -5.45 8.31 -0.94
CA GLY A 190 -4.64 7.10 -1.08
C GLY A 190 -3.68 7.21 -2.26
N VAL A 191 -2.46 6.69 -2.07
CA VAL A 191 -1.47 6.55 -3.14
C VAL A 191 -1.38 5.10 -3.58
N PRO A 192 -1.46 4.84 -4.90
CA PRO A 192 -1.41 3.49 -5.43
C PRO A 192 -0.06 2.81 -5.16
N ALA A 193 -0.09 1.47 -5.13
CA ALA A 193 1.07 0.63 -4.83
C ALA A 193 2.25 0.89 -5.78
N GLY A 194 3.47 0.82 -5.26
CA GLY A 194 4.69 0.96 -6.07
C GLY A 194 5.18 2.40 -6.27
N LYS A 195 4.42 3.40 -5.80
CA LYS A 195 4.81 4.83 -5.89
C LYS A 195 5.68 5.30 -4.69
N TRP A 196 6.62 4.49 -4.20
CA TRP A 196 7.35 4.78 -2.96
C TRP A 196 8.13 6.10 -2.98
N TYR A 197 8.79 6.41 -4.11
CA TYR A 197 9.59 7.62 -4.25
C TYR A 197 8.78 8.92 -4.26
N SER A 198 7.45 8.83 -4.21
CA SER A 198 6.59 10.02 -4.19
C SER A 198 6.06 10.38 -2.81
N LEU A 199 6.60 9.83 -1.71
CA LEU A 199 6.28 10.39 -0.40
C LEU A 199 7.19 11.60 -0.12
N PRO A 200 6.66 12.83 -0.20
CA PRO A 200 7.43 14.00 0.19
C PRO A 200 7.92 13.88 1.63
N GLN A 201 9.24 14.02 1.83
CA GLN A 201 9.86 14.14 3.16
C GLN A 201 9.29 15.31 4.00
N VAL A 202 8.52 16.21 3.37
CA VAL A 202 7.89 17.33 4.07
C VAL A 202 6.85 16.87 5.09
N PHE A 203 6.28 15.67 4.96
CA PHE A 203 5.31 15.14 5.93
C PHE A 203 5.92 14.88 7.32
N ASP A 204 7.25 14.77 7.42
CA ASP A 204 7.93 14.67 8.73
C ASP A 204 8.10 16.02 9.44
N ARG A 205 7.75 17.13 8.76
CA ARG A 205 8.03 18.51 9.24
C ARG A 205 6.81 19.25 9.77
N PHE A 206 5.62 18.73 9.53
CA PHE A 206 4.38 19.34 10.02
C PHE A 206 3.35 18.26 10.35
N GLU A 207 2.65 18.46 11.46
CA GLU A 207 1.54 17.60 11.87
C GLU A 207 0.18 18.28 11.60
N TYR A 208 0.16 19.60 11.48
CA TYR A 208 -1.07 20.38 11.31
C TYR A 208 -0.99 21.27 10.08
N VAL A 209 -2.10 21.31 9.34
CA VAL A 209 -2.29 22.19 8.18
C VAL A 209 -3.48 23.10 8.42
N ARG A 210 -3.28 24.40 8.20
CA ARG A 210 -4.35 25.41 8.27
C ARG A 210 -4.91 25.70 6.89
N VAL A 211 -6.24 25.71 6.78
CA VAL A 211 -7.01 26.11 5.60
C VAL A 211 -8.02 27.15 6.05
N SER A 212 -7.85 28.40 5.61
CA SER A 212 -8.65 29.52 6.11
C SER A 212 -8.57 29.62 7.64
N ASP A 213 -9.69 29.48 8.35
CA ASP A 213 -9.77 29.52 9.82
C ASP A 213 -9.71 28.12 10.47
N ASP A 214 -9.84 27.05 9.66
CA ASP A 214 -9.88 25.68 10.13
C ASP A 214 -8.47 25.07 10.16
N THR A 215 -8.25 24.18 11.13
CA THR A 215 -6.98 23.46 11.26
C THR A 215 -7.22 21.96 11.25
N TYR A 216 -6.45 21.26 10.42
CA TYR A 216 -6.52 19.83 10.22
C TYR A 216 -5.23 19.18 10.70
N ARG A 217 -5.36 18.14 11.52
CA ARG A 217 -4.26 17.23 11.79
C ARG A 217 -4.08 16.31 10.59
N ILE A 218 -2.87 16.27 10.06
CA ILE A 218 -2.48 15.38 8.96
C ILE A 218 -1.79 14.17 9.56
N SER A 219 -2.19 12.98 9.10
CA SER A 219 -1.52 11.73 9.45
C SER A 219 -1.25 10.92 8.20
N VAL A 220 -0.04 10.37 8.10
CA VAL A 220 0.35 9.47 7.02
C VAL A 220 0.27 8.04 7.56
N VAL A 221 -0.48 7.19 6.85
CA VAL A 221 -0.58 5.75 7.14
C VAL A 221 0.20 5.03 6.07
N TYR A 222 1.13 4.18 6.48
CA TYR A 222 1.96 3.37 5.60
C TYR A 222 1.38 1.96 5.49
N GLY A 223 1.52 1.35 4.31
CA GLY A 223 1.22 -0.04 4.10
C GLY A 223 2.19 -0.66 3.12
N ASP A 224 2.67 -1.84 3.42
CA ASP A 224 3.53 -2.61 2.52
C ASP A 224 2.74 -3.80 1.98
N LEU A 225 2.74 -3.96 0.66
CA LEU A 225 2.23 -5.14 -0.02
C LEU A 225 3.44 -5.94 -0.48
N ILE A 226 3.62 -7.15 0.04
CA ILE A 226 4.68 -8.04 -0.45
C ILE A 226 4.08 -8.92 -1.52
N ALA A 227 4.65 -8.86 -2.73
CA ALA A 227 4.26 -9.73 -3.82
C ALA A 227 4.74 -11.17 -3.57
N ASP A 228 4.03 -12.13 -4.14
CA ASP A 228 4.54 -13.50 -4.26
C ASP A 228 5.42 -13.61 -5.50
N ALA A 229 6.36 -14.54 -5.50
CA ALA A 229 7.28 -14.74 -6.63
C ALA A 229 7.12 -16.13 -7.25
N LEU A 230 7.24 -16.20 -8.57
CA LEU A 230 7.42 -17.46 -9.29
C LEU A 230 8.72 -17.44 -10.07
N HIS A 231 9.52 -18.47 -9.85
CA HIS A 231 10.72 -18.77 -10.61
C HIS A 231 10.53 -20.08 -11.38
N VAL A 232 10.99 -20.10 -12.63
CA VAL A 232 10.92 -21.29 -13.48
C VAL A 232 12.30 -21.65 -13.97
N ALA A 233 12.69 -22.91 -13.78
CA ALA A 233 13.94 -23.45 -14.27
C ALA A 233 13.68 -24.69 -15.12
N ARG A 234 14.32 -24.79 -16.29
CA ARG A 234 14.27 -26.00 -17.10
C ARG A 234 14.97 -27.13 -16.36
N THR A 235 14.31 -28.27 -16.19
CA THR A 235 14.95 -29.46 -15.65
C THR A 235 15.76 -30.13 -16.76
N GLU A 236 17.08 -30.28 -16.58
CA GLU A 236 17.88 -31.12 -17.47
C GLU A 236 17.43 -32.57 -17.28
N GLY A 237 16.75 -33.13 -18.28
CA GLY A 237 16.48 -34.56 -18.28
C GLY A 237 17.82 -35.29 -18.34
N THR A 238 18.11 -36.13 -17.35
CA THR A 238 19.06 -37.24 -17.55
C THR A 238 18.56 -38.02 -18.75
N THR A 239 19.14 -37.73 -19.91
CA THR A 239 18.94 -38.53 -21.10
C THR A 239 19.61 -39.85 -20.77
N THR A 240 18.83 -40.86 -20.35
CA THR A 240 19.33 -42.23 -20.25
C THR A 240 20.00 -42.52 -21.58
N PRO A 241 21.33 -42.70 -21.64
CA PRO A 241 21.99 -43.00 -22.89
C PRO A 241 21.29 -44.25 -23.44
N ALA A 242 20.79 -44.15 -24.66
CA ALA A 242 20.18 -45.27 -25.34
C ALA A 242 21.16 -46.43 -25.20
N SER A 243 20.74 -47.49 -24.51
CA SER A 243 21.51 -48.72 -24.41
C SER A 243 21.54 -49.28 -25.82
N ASP A 244 22.61 -48.91 -26.53
CA ASP A 244 23.00 -49.45 -27.81
C ASP A 244 23.35 -50.91 -27.56
N ARG A 245 22.32 -51.76 -27.50
CA ARG A 245 22.48 -53.20 -27.60
C ARG A 245 22.84 -53.48 -29.05
N ASP A 246 24.11 -53.26 -29.35
CA ASP A 246 24.78 -53.80 -30.51
C ASP A 246 24.63 -55.33 -30.45
N THR A 247 23.73 -55.82 -31.29
CA THR A 247 23.53 -57.22 -31.60
C THR A 247 24.76 -57.73 -32.35
N ARG A 248 25.65 -58.46 -31.67
CA ARG A 248 26.53 -59.45 -32.31
C ARG A 248 26.73 -60.68 -31.43
N ASN A 249 26.09 -61.78 -31.84
CA ASN A 249 26.69 -63.12 -31.94
C ASN A 249 25.88 -63.94 -32.94
#